data_AF-A0A1C0U6N6-F1
#
_entry.id   AF-A0A1C0U6N6-F1
#
_cell.length_a   1.000
_cell.length_b   1.000
_cell.length_c   1.000
_cell.angle_alpha   90.00
_cell.angle_beta   90.00
_cell.angle_gamma   90.00
#
_symmetry.space_group_name_H-M   'P 1'
#
loop_
_entity.id
_entity.type
_entity.pdbx_description
1 polymer ?
#
loop_
_entity_poly.entity_id
_entity_poly.type
_entity_poly.pdbx_seq_one_letter_code
_entity_poly.pdbx_strand_id
1 'polypeptide(L)' 'MASITLTTQQILYACDFAGIEYIMPDNYMLETEYTINDNIEIKDDDGVEYKGFGIYLTEYPEEGAEPLDK' A
#
# COMPACT_ATOMS: atom_id res chain seq x y z
N MET A 1 13.39 -11.20 -1.31
CA MET A 1 12.40 -10.20 -0.90
C MET A 1 11.71 -9.77 -2.16
N ALA A 2 10.42 -10.05 -2.26
CA ALA A 2 9.61 -9.60 -3.37
C ALA A 2 8.97 -8.27 -2.96
N SER A 3 9.20 -7.23 -3.77
CA SER A 3 8.51 -5.96 -3.63
C SER A 3 7.91 -5.56 -4.97
N ILE A 4 6.72 -4.97 -4.93
CA ILE A 4 6.08 -4.40 -6.10
C ILE A 4 5.60 -3.00 -5.76
N THR A 5 5.93 -2.05 -6.63
CA THR A 5 5.45 -0.68 -6.54
C THR A 5 4.39 -0.47 -7.62
N LEU A 6 3.25 0.08 -7.22
CA LEU A 6 2.11 0.33 -8.09
C LEU A 6 1.64 1.77 -7.88
N THR A 7 1.22 2.42 -8.96
CA THR A 7 0.48 3.68 -8.84
C THR A 7 -0.98 3.40 -8.44
N THR A 8 -1.65 4.38 -7.86
CA THR A 8 -3.11 4.33 -7.63
C THR A 8 -3.85 3.89 -8.89
N GLN A 9 -3.50 4.42 -10.07
CA GLN A 9 -4.13 4.03 -11.32
C GLN A 9 -4.00 2.52 -11.61
N GLN A 10 -2.84 1.93 -11.36
CA GLN A 10 -2.62 0.50 -11.56
C GLN A 10 -3.42 -0.34 -10.54
N ILE A 11 -3.57 0.14 -9.31
CA ILE A 11 -4.42 -0.48 -8.30
C ILE A 11 -5.90 -0.45 -8.74
N LEU A 12 -6.38 0.68 -9.26
CA LEU A 12 -7.75 0.79 -9.77
C LEU A 12 -8.01 -0.18 -10.93
N TYR A 13 -7.04 -0.35 -11.84
CA TYR A 13 -7.16 -1.38 -12.89
C TYR A 13 -7.25 -2.80 -12.34
N ALA A 14 -6.55 -3.10 -11.24
CA ALA A 14 -6.69 -4.39 -10.56
C ALA A 14 -8.09 -4.54 -9.93
N CYS A 15 -8.64 -3.47 -9.34
CA CYS A 15 -10.01 -3.46 -8.83
C CYS A 15 -11.04 -3.69 -9.94
N ASP A 16 -10.92 -2.98 -11.07
CA ASP A 16 -11.79 -3.15 -12.23
C ASP A 16 -11.75 -4.59 -12.75
N PHE A 17 -10.54 -5.16 -12.86
CA PHE A 17 -10.35 -6.55 -13.28
C PHE A 17 -10.98 -7.55 -12.30
N ALA A 18 -10.88 -7.30 -11.00
CA ALA A 18 -11.42 -8.15 -9.94
C ALA A 18 -12.93 -7.92 -9.69
N GLY A 19 -13.54 -6.88 -10.28
CA GLY A 19 -14.92 -6.48 -10.01
C GLY A 19 -15.13 -5.87 -8.62
N ILE A 20 -14.10 -5.24 -8.06
CA ILE A 20 -14.14 -4.55 -6.77
C ILE A 20 -14.58 -3.11 -6.99
N GLU A 21 -15.66 -2.69 -6.33
CA GLU A 21 -16.12 -1.30 -6.35
C GLU A 21 -15.20 -0.41 -5.50
N TYR A 22 -14.93 0.80 -5.99
CA TYR A 22 -14.14 1.82 -5.31
C TYR A 22 -14.71 3.21 -5.53
N ILE A 23 -14.32 4.15 -4.67
CA ILE A 23 -14.57 5.58 -4.88
C ILE A 23 -13.42 6.11 -5.73
N MET A 24 -13.75 6.70 -6.88
CA MET A 24 -12.75 7.30 -7.77
C MET A 24 -12.01 8.41 -7.02
N PRO A 25 -10.68 8.31 -6.84
CA PRO A 25 -9.90 9.35 -6.20
C PRO A 25 -9.73 10.55 -7.15
N ASP A 26 -9.26 11.66 -6.59
CA ASP A 26 -8.93 12.85 -7.39
C ASP A 26 -7.77 12.56 -8.38
N ASN A 27 -7.78 13.23 -9.53
CA ASN A 27 -6.80 12.99 -10.60
C ASN A 27 -5.33 13.10 -10.15
N TYR A 28 -5.02 13.99 -9.20
CA TYR A 28 -3.65 14.16 -8.72
C TYR A 28 -3.14 12.97 -7.90
N MET A 29 -4.04 12.13 -7.37
CA MET A 29 -3.69 10.95 -6.59
C MET A 29 -3.43 9.73 -7.48
N LEU A 30 -3.76 9.78 -8.78
CA LEU A 30 -3.63 8.64 -9.69
C LEU A 30 -2.17 8.19 -9.88
N GLU A 31 -1.23 9.12 -9.73
CA GLU A 31 0.21 8.90 -9.84
C GLU A 31 0.85 8.55 -8.50
N THR A 32 0.13 8.62 -7.38
CA THR A 32 0.65 8.25 -6.06
C THR A 32 1.10 6.79 -6.06
N GLU A 33 2.33 6.55 -5.63
CA GLU A 33 2.92 5.22 -5.59
C GLU A 33 2.75 4.57 -4.22
N TYR A 34 2.35 3.30 -4.26
CA TYR A 34 2.29 2.42 -3.10
C TYR A 34 3.19 1.22 -3.33
N THR A 35 3.93 0.82 -2.31
CA THR A 35 4.79 -0.36 -2.36
C THR A 35 4.25 -1.45 -1.46
N ILE A 36 4.09 -2.63 -2.04
CA ILE A 36 3.77 -3.86 -1.33
C ILE A 36 5.06 -4.66 -1.13
N ASN A 37 5.32 -5.11 0.10
CA ASN A 37 6.56 -5.79 0.49
C ASN A 37 6.29 -6.88 1.54
N ASP A 38 7.05 -7.98 1.50
CA ASP A 38 6.97 -9.15 2.39
C ASP A 38 7.70 -8.99 3.73
N ASN A 39 8.32 -7.83 3.96
CA ASN A 39 9.13 -7.55 5.14
C ASN A 39 9.02 -6.07 5.57
N ILE A 40 7.79 -5.58 5.75
CA ILE A 40 7.56 -4.25 6.34
C ILE A 40 7.66 -4.33 7.87
N GLU A 41 8.15 -3.27 8.52
CA GLU A 41 8.14 -3.13 9.98
C GLU A 41 7.30 -1.91 10.34
N ILE A 42 6.16 -2.13 10.99
CA ILE A 42 5.27 -1.06 11.47
C ILE A 42 5.55 -0.83 12.94
N LYS A 43 5.74 0.43 13.33
CA LYS A 43 6.05 0.83 14.71
C LYS A 43 4.98 1.79 15.23
N ASP A 44 4.45 1.48 16.41
CA ASP A 44 3.67 2.42 17.22
C ASP A 44 4.58 3.05 18.29
N ASP A 45 4.08 4.03 19.04
CA ASP A 45 4.81 4.76 20.09
C ASP A 45 5.45 3.85 21.16
N ASP A 46 4.92 2.63 21.34
CA ASP A 46 5.42 1.60 22.27
C ASP A 46 6.40 0.57 21.67
N GLY A 47 6.68 0.61 20.36
CA GLY A 47 7.66 -0.28 19.69
C GLY A 47 7.20 -0.87 18.35
N VAL A 48 7.87 -1.96 17.90
CA VAL A 48 7.49 -2.67 16.65
C VAL A 48 6.26 -3.52 16.91
N GLU A 49 5.13 -3.16 16.28
CA GLU A 49 3.86 -3.88 16.42
C GLU A 49 3.74 -5.02 15.40
N TYR A 50 4.33 -4.85 14.21
CA TYR A 50 4.16 -5.79 13.11
C TYR A 50 5.41 -5.92 12.24
N LYS A 51 5.71 -7.16 11.85
CA LYS A 51 6.71 -7.49 10.82
C LYS A 51 6.17 -8.56 9.90
N GLY A 52 5.93 -8.22 8.63
CA GLY A 52 5.31 -9.15 7.69
C GLY A 52 4.99 -8.51 6.36
N PHE A 53 3.98 -9.03 5.66
CA PHE A 53 3.57 -8.52 4.37
C PHE A 53 2.58 -7.36 4.52
N GLY A 54 2.80 -6.30 3.74
CA GLY A 54 1.95 -5.13 3.80
C GLY A 54 2.27 -4.09 2.75
N ILE A 55 1.61 -2.93 2.86
CA ILE A 55 1.63 -1.85 1.88
C ILE A 55 1.95 -0.52 2.56
N TYR A 56 2.68 0.37 1.88
CA TYR A 56 2.99 1.71 2.37
C TYR A 56 3.10 2.70 1.20
N LEU A 57 3.01 4.01 1.50
CA LEU A 57 3.29 5.08 0.54
C LEU A 57 4.78 5.08 0.18
N THR A 58 5.12 4.90 -1.10
CA THR A 58 6.52 4.76 -1.52
C THR A 58 7.37 5.98 -1.17
N GLU A 59 6.80 7.17 -1.30
CA GLU A 59 7.47 8.44 -0.99
C GLU A 59 7.63 8.69 0.51
N TYR A 60 6.76 8.11 1.33
CA TYR A 60 6.75 8.27 2.79
C TYR A 60 6.50 6.92 3.48
N PRO A 61 7.45 5.97 3.44
CA PRO A 61 7.27 4.62 3.98
C PRO A 61 6.92 4.57 5.47
N GLU A 62 7.39 5.57 6.22
CA GLU A 62 7.10 5.78 7.63
C GLU A 62 5.71 6.34 7.92
N GLU A 63 5.04 6.94 6.93
CA GLU A 63 3.71 7.53 7.07
C GLU A 63 2.66 6.62 6.41
N GLY A 64 2.07 5.72 7.20
CA GLY A 64 0.92 4.92 6.75
C GLY A 64 1.27 3.59 6.10
N ALA A 65 2.14 2.83 6.75
CA ALA A 65 2.28 1.41 6.46
C ALA A 65 1.11 0.63 7.09
N GLU A 66 0.47 -0.22 6.28
CA GLU A 66 -0.68 -1.03 6.68
C GLU A 66 -0.39 -2.53 6.44
N PRO A 67 -0.71 -3.42 7.38
CA PRO A 67 -0.55 -4.85 7.20
C PRO A 67 -1.62 -5.40 6.23
N LEU A 68 -1.22 -6.27 5.30
CA LEU A 68 -2.13 -6.95 4.37
C LEU A 68 -2.47 -8.38 4.79
N ASP A 69 -1.77 -8.92 5.79
CA ASP A 69 -2.01 -10.24 6.36
C ASP A 69 -3.05 -10.13 7.48
N LYS A 70 -4.35 -10.30 7.16
CA LYS A 70 -5.41 -10.50 8.15
C LYS A 70 -5.97 -11.92 8.10
#